data_AF-A0A349Z4L0-F1
#
_entry.id   AF-A0A349Z4L0-F1
#
_cell.length_a   1.000
_cell.length_b   1.000
_cell.length_c   1.000
_cell.angle_alpha   90.00
_cell.angle_beta   90.00
_cell.angle_gamma   90.00
#
_symmetry.space_group_name_H-M   'P 1'
#
loop_
_entity.id
_entity.type
_entity.pdbx_description
1 polymer ?
#
loop_
_entity_poly.entity_id
_entity_poly.type
_entity_poly.pdbx_seq_one_letter_code
_entity_poly.pdbx_strand_id
1 'polypeptide(L)' 'MRKSAVLLLASLLATPAFTANADAIADAVASDTRSSQERLRDEYRHPQQTLRFFDVQPDMTVVEI' A
#
# COMPACT_ATOMS: atom_id res chain seq x y z
N MET A 1 -26.26 -27.99 -25.45
CA MET A 1 -24.78 -27.87 -25.44
C MET A 1 -24.29 -26.42 -25.51
N ARG A 2 -24.82 -25.55 -26.40
CA ARG A 2 -24.39 -24.13 -26.51
C ARG A 2 -24.66 -23.27 -25.25
N LYS A 3 -25.76 -23.53 -24.52
CA LYS A 3 -26.11 -22.82 -23.27
C LYS A 3 -25.18 -23.16 -22.10
N SER A 4 -24.61 -24.36 -22.09
CA SER A 4 -23.67 -24.83 -21.06
C SER A 4 -22.30 -24.16 -21.18
N ALA A 5 -21.86 -23.83 -22.40
CA ALA A 5 -20.63 -23.08 -22.65
C ALA A 5 -20.73 -21.61 -22.18
N VAL A 6 -21.92 -21.00 -22.28
CA VAL A 6 -22.17 -19.63 -21.80
C VAL A 6 -22.16 -19.56 -20.26
N LEU A 7 -22.65 -20.61 -19.59
CA LEU A 7 -22.65 -20.68 -18.13
C LEU A 7 -21.24 -20.83 -17.53
N LEU A 8 -20.30 -21.49 -18.23
CA LEU A 8 -18.90 -21.62 -17.80
C LEU A 8 -18.08 -20.33 -18.02
N LEU A 9 -18.45 -19.49 -18.99
CA LEU A 9 -17.77 -18.21 -19.23
C LEU A 9 -18.17 -17.15 -18.20
N ALA A 10 -19.42 -17.20 -17.69
CA ALA A 10 -19.93 -16.25 -16.71
C ALA A 10 -19.30 -16.39 -15.32
N SER A 11 -18.78 -17.57 -14.95
CA SER A 11 -18.14 -17.78 -13.65
C SER A 11 -16.71 -17.24 -13.56
N LEU A 12 -16.07 -16.90 -14.68
CA LEU A 12 -14.69 -16.40 -14.68
C LEU A 12 -14.57 -14.90 -14.33
N LEU A 13 -15.67 -14.14 -14.41
CA LEU A 13 -15.70 -12.70 -14.10
C LEU A 13 -16.04 -12.39 -12.63
N ALA A 14 -16.35 -13.41 -11.83
CA ALA A 14 -16.78 -13.24 -10.44
C ALA A 14 -15.62 -13.31 -9.43
N THR A 15 -14.41 -12.90 -9.81
CA THR A 15 -13.33 -12.73 -8.83
C THR A 15 -13.66 -11.54 -7.93
N PRO A 16 -13.87 -11.73 -6.62
CA PRO A 16 -13.96 -10.59 -5.72
C PRO A 16 -12.65 -9.81 -5.82
N ALA A 17 -12.73 -8.52 -6.09
CA ALA A 17 -11.59 -7.64 -5.96
C ALA A 17 -11.18 -7.66 -4.48
N PHE A 18 -10.06 -8.31 -4.19
CA PHE A 18 -9.46 -8.25 -2.87
C PHE A 18 -8.99 -6.81 -2.68
N THR A 19 -9.70 -6.04 -1.87
CA THR A 19 -9.19 -4.74 -1.43
C THR A 19 -8.04 -5.05 -0.49
N ALA A 20 -6.81 -5.03 -1.00
CA ALA A 20 -5.64 -4.98 -0.14
C ALA A 20 -5.82 -3.75 0.75
N ASN A 21 -5.84 -3.96 2.06
CA ASN A 21 -5.85 -2.87 3.02
C ASN A 21 -4.43 -2.29 3.01
N ALA A 22 -4.19 -1.39 2.06
CA ALA A 22 -2.89 -0.79 1.83
C ALA A 22 -2.60 0.19 2.98
N ASP A 23 -1.63 -0.15 3.81
CA ASP A 23 -1.12 0.75 4.85
C ASP A 23 -0.13 1.70 4.18
N ALA A 24 -0.64 2.82 3.66
CA ALA A 24 0.14 3.78 2.89
C ALA A 24 1.39 4.28 3.63
N ILE A 25 1.35 4.36 4.97
CA ILE A 25 2.51 4.75 5.78
C ILE A 25 3.54 3.62 5.80
N ALA A 26 3.12 2.37 6.00
CA ALA A 26 4.04 1.22 5.96
C ALA A 26 4.67 1.07 4.56
N ASP A 27 3.86 1.22 3.50
CA ASP A 27 4.31 1.15 2.11
C ASP A 27 5.32 2.27 1.79
N ALA A 28 5.06 3.50 2.24
CA ALA A 28 5.98 4.62 2.05
C ALA A 28 7.32 4.41 2.78
N VAL A 29 7.29 3.88 4.01
CA VAL A 29 8.50 3.59 4.78
C VAL A 29 9.31 2.46 4.14
N ALA A 30 8.65 1.47 3.54
CA ALA A 30 9.24 0.33 2.85
C ALA A 30 9.63 0.61 1.37
N SER A 31 9.39 1.81 0.86
CA SER A 31 9.64 2.16 -0.56
C SER A 31 11.08 1.90 -1.00
N ASP A 32 11.23 1.27 -2.17
CA ASP A 32 12.53 1.02 -2.82
C ASP A 32 13.26 2.30 -3.24
N THR A 33 12.57 3.45 -3.25
CA THR A 33 13.19 4.75 -3.51
C THR A 33 14.11 5.22 -2.38
N ARG A 34 14.01 4.60 -1.18
CA ARG A 34 14.88 4.89 -0.03
C ARG A 34 16.17 4.06 -0.11
N SER A 35 17.31 4.73 -0.01
CA SER A 35 18.63 4.07 0.02
C SER A 35 18.78 3.14 1.23
N SER A 36 19.72 2.19 1.15
CA SER A 36 20.08 1.33 2.30
C SER A 36 20.55 2.14 3.51
N GLN A 37 21.32 3.21 3.29
CA GLN A 37 21.81 4.08 4.35
C GLN A 37 20.67 4.83 5.07
N GLU A 38 19.63 5.24 4.34
CA GLU A 38 18.45 5.85 4.95
C GLU A 38 17.69 4.87 5.84
N ARG A 39 17.46 3.65 5.35
CA ARG A 39 16.73 2.60 6.08
C ARG A 39 17.46 2.13 7.34
N LEU A 40 18.81 2.09 7.33
CA LEU A 40 19.61 1.72 8.52
C LEU A 40 19.37 2.65 9.72
N ARG A 41 18.89 3.88 9.50
CA ARG A 41 18.63 4.84 10.57
C ARG A 41 17.21 4.72 11.16
N ASP A 42 16.35 3.89 10.56
CA ASP A 42 14.95 3.77 10.99
C ASP A 42 14.84 3.21 12.42
N GLU A 43 15.82 2.41 12.87
CA GLU A 43 15.92 1.95 14.27
C GLU A 43 15.94 3.10 15.27
N TYR A 44 16.57 4.22 14.92
CA TYR A 44 16.68 5.40 15.80
C TYR A 44 15.67 6.49 15.48
N ARG A 45 15.11 6.50 14.26
CA ARG A 45 14.24 7.57 13.75
C ARG A 45 12.76 7.22 13.74
N HIS A 46 12.40 5.93 13.83
CA HIS A 46 11.03 5.44 13.93
C HIS A 46 10.03 6.13 12.96
N PRO A 47 10.34 6.21 11.64
CA PRO A 47 9.59 7.06 10.71
C PRO A 47 8.10 6.71 10.64
N GLN A 48 7.76 5.42 10.70
CA GLN A 48 6.36 4.97 10.68
C GLN A 48 5.58 5.50 11.88
N GLN A 49 6.16 5.39 13.09
CA GLN A 49 5.55 5.87 14.33
C GLN A 49 5.43 7.39 14.32
N THR A 50 6.45 8.09 13.84
CA THR A 50 6.44 9.56 13.71
C THR A 50 5.34 10.02 12.75
N LEU A 51 5.23 9.43 11.55
CA LEU A 51 4.19 9.78 10.58
C LEU A 51 2.78 9.53 11.13
N ARG A 52 2.60 8.45 11.89
CA ARG A 52 1.33 8.14 12.58
C ARG A 52 1.05 9.11 13.74
N PHE A 53 2.06 9.49 14.50
CA PHE A 53 1.91 10.45 15.60
C PHE A 53 1.44 11.82 15.09
N PHE A 54 1.98 12.26 13.96
CA PHE A 54 1.55 13.48 13.29
C PHE A 54 0.28 13.33 12.46
N ASP A 55 -0.30 12.13 12.40
CA ASP A 55 -1.50 11.80 11.63
C ASP A 55 -1.42 12.27 10.16
N VAL A 56 -0.26 12.05 9.53
CA VAL A 56 -0.01 12.50 8.15
C VAL A 56 -0.97 11.79 7.19
N GLN A 57 -1.75 12.59 6.46
CA GLN A 57 -2.71 12.09 5.46
C GLN A 57 -2.13 12.17 4.03
N PRO A 58 -2.61 11.34 3.09
CA PRO A 58 -2.07 11.27 1.72
C PRO A 58 -2.07 12.59 0.93
N ASP A 59 -2.95 13.53 1.26
CA ASP A 59 -3.11 14.82 0.59
C ASP A 59 -2.32 15.97 1.25
N MET A 60 -1.62 15.69 2.35
CA MET A 60 -0.77 16.67 3.02
C MET A 60 0.60 16.81 2.34
N THR A 61 1.17 18.01 2.40
CA THR A 61 2.56 18.26 1.96
C THR A 61 3.44 18.49 3.19
N VAL A 62 4.53 17.71 3.30
CA VAL A 62 5.53 17.85 4.37
C VAL A 62 6.68 18.74 3.87
N VAL A 63 7.05 19.74 4.65
CA VAL A 63 8.12 20.71 4.32
C VAL A 63 9.21 20.66 5.40
N GLU A 64 10.47 20.58 4.98
CA GLU A 64 11.67 20.72 5.83
C GLU A 64 12.12 22.20 5.82
N ILE A 65 12.57 22.72 6.97
CA ILE A 65 13.00 24.13 7.15
C ILE A 65 14.52 24.29 7.15
#